data_AF-A0A502GS48-F1
#
_entry.id   AF-A0A502GS48-F1
#
_cell.length_a   1.000
_cell.length_b   1.000
_cell.length_c   1.000
_cell.angle_alpha   90.00
_cell.angle_beta   90.00
_cell.angle_gamma   90.00
#
_symmetry.space_group_name_H-M   'P 1'
#
loop_
_entity.id
_entity.type
_entity.pdbx_description
1 polymer ?
#
loop_
_entity_poly.entity_id
_entity_poly.type
_entity_poly.pdbx_seq_one_letter_code
_entity_poly.pdbx_strand_id
1 'polypeptide(L)'
;MAKFIRDYKGAFRRNRYIGLGLRKWIFFTLKSALLFLVLILAFSVLQYAVIFGTPLFDYLTATGVRISSICGILASLIVSFGPSMLYSIRYCVR
;
A
#
# COMPACT_ATOMS: atom_id res chain seq x y z
N MET A 1 12.86 11.40 -1.00
CA MET A 1 11.68 10.84 -0.30
C MET A 1 10.88 11.83 0.54
N ALA A 2 11.47 12.83 1.22
CA ALA A 2 10.76 13.74 2.12
C ALA A 2 9.51 14.43 1.51
N LYS A 3 9.59 14.85 0.24
CA LYS A 3 8.45 15.48 -0.47
C LYS A 3 7.28 14.51 -0.67
N PHE A 4 7.56 13.23 -0.98
CA PHE A 4 6.55 12.19 -1.12
C PHE A 4 5.86 11.88 0.22
N ILE A 5 6.62 11.77 1.32
CA ILE A 5 6.07 11.54 2.66
C ILE A 5 5.19 12.71 3.11
N ARG A 6 5.60 13.94 2.79
CA ARG A 6 4.82 15.14 3.09
C ARG A 6 3.52 15.19 2.30
N ASP A 7 3.55 14.87 1.01
CA ASP A 7 2.36 14.81 0.15
C ASP A 7 1.45 13.64 0.56
N TYR A 8 2.02 12.50 0.93
CA TYR A 8 1.30 11.34 1.47
C TYR A 8 0.55 11.68 2.77
N LYS A 9 1.21 12.33 3.75
CA LYS A 9 0.54 12.84 4.97
C LYS A 9 -0.46 13.96 4.64
N GLY A 10 -0.20 14.74 3.60
CA GLY A 10 -1.07 15.80 3.09
C GLY A 10 -2.40 15.28 2.56
N ALA A 11 -2.43 14.12 1.91
CA ALA A 11 -3.66 13.49 1.40
C ALA A 11 -4.72 13.30 2.51
N PHE A 12 -4.28 12.96 3.72
CA PHE A 12 -5.16 12.76 4.88
C PHE A 12 -5.57 14.07 5.57
N ARG A 13 -4.82 15.16 5.38
CA ARG A 13 -5.20 16.48 5.94
C ARG A 13 -6.25 17.15 5.05
N ARG A 14 -7.40 17.48 5.64
CA ARG A 14 -8.57 18.05 4.97
C ARG A 14 -8.38 19.50 4.49
N ASN A 15 -7.38 20.22 5.03
CA ASN A 15 -7.42 21.69 5.02
C ASN A 15 -6.25 22.40 4.30
N ARG A 16 -5.39 21.69 3.57
CA ARG A 16 -4.26 22.32 2.86
C ARG A 16 -3.79 21.43 1.71
N TYR A 17 -4.34 21.58 0.50
CA TYR A 17 -3.56 21.95 -0.70
C TYR A 17 -4.30 21.79 -2.04
N ILE A 18 -3.88 22.71 -2.93
CA ILE A 18 -3.99 22.84 -4.39
C ILE A 18 -4.00 21.50 -5.14
N GLY A 19 -4.91 21.38 -6.11
CA GLY A 19 -5.02 20.22 -7.00
C GLY A 19 -3.65 19.80 -7.55
N LEU A 20 -3.32 18.52 -7.38
CA LEU A 20 -2.17 17.92 -8.03
C LEU A 20 -2.44 17.91 -9.53
N GLY A 21 -1.78 18.79 -10.28
CA GLY A 21 -1.81 18.73 -11.73
C GLY A 21 -1.45 17.33 -12.23
N LEU A 22 -2.03 16.93 -13.37
CA LEU A 22 -2.04 15.56 -13.90
C LEU A 22 -0.65 14.89 -13.86
N ARG A 23 0.41 15.63 -14.21
CA ARG A 23 1.80 15.17 -14.16
C ARG A 23 2.28 14.80 -12.75
N LYS A 24 1.92 15.59 -11.73
CA LYS A 24 2.27 15.31 -10.33
C LYS A 24 1.46 14.13 -9.77
N TRP A 25 0.21 13.96 -10.22
CA TRP A 25 -0.59 12.78 -9.88
C TRP A 25 0.04 11.50 -10.45
N ILE A 26 0.43 11.46 -11.73
CA ILE A 26 1.11 10.30 -12.34
C ILE A 26 2.39 9.95 -11.57
N PHE A 27 3.23 10.94 -11.26
CA PHE A 27 4.46 10.71 -10.48
C PHE A 27 4.18 10.22 -9.05
N PHE A 28 3.07 10.64 -8.46
CA PHE A 28 2.64 10.15 -7.14
C PHE A 28 2.20 8.69 -7.23
N THR A 29 1.33 8.35 -8.19
CA THR A 29 0.85 6.98 -8.45
C THR A 29 2.00 6.03 -8.76
N LEU A 30 3.00 6.47 -9.53
CA LEU A 30 4.20 5.67 -9.82
C LEU A 30 5.00 5.34 -8.54
N LYS A 31 5.17 6.32 -7.64
CA LYS A 31 5.83 6.11 -6.35
C LYS A 31 5.01 5.22 -5.41
N SER A 32 3.69 5.35 -5.44
CA SER A 32 2.75 4.47 -4.74
C SER A 32 2.88 3.03 -5.21
N ALA A 33 2.97 2.79 -6.53
CA ALA A 33 3.20 1.45 -7.09
C ALA A 33 4.55 0.86 -6.67
N LEU A 34 5.59 1.69 -6.60
CA LEU A 34 6.90 1.26 -6.09
C LEU A 34 6.84 0.93 -4.59
N LEU A 35 6.10 1.69 -3.79
CA LEU A 35 5.84 1.39 -2.38
C LEU A 35 5.06 0.08 -2.22
N PHE A 36 4.08 -0.18 -3.08
CA PHE A 36 3.31 -1.42 -3.12
C PHE A 36 4.20 -2.63 -3.39
N LEU A 37 5.08 -2.56 -4.40
CA LEU A 37 6.04 -3.61 -4.71
C LEU A 37 6.96 -3.92 -3.52
N VAL A 38 7.49 -2.89 -2.86
CA VAL A 38 8.34 -3.05 -1.68
C VAL A 38 7.59 -3.70 -0.52
N LEU A 39 6.35 -3.28 -0.27
CA LEU A 39 5.51 -3.84 0.80
C LEU A 39 5.15 -5.30 0.55
N ILE A 40 4.79 -5.66 -0.69
CA ILE A 40 4.52 -7.05 -1.06
C ILE A 40 5.77 -7.89 -0.90
N LEU A 41 6.92 -7.42 -1.40
CA LEU A 41 8.17 -8.15 -1.27
C LEU A 41 8.52 -8.41 0.20
N ALA A 42 8.42 -7.38 1.05
CA ALA A 42 8.66 -7.50 2.48
C ALA A 42 7.67 -8.47 3.14
N PHE A 43 6.38 -8.38 2.79
CA PHE A 43 5.35 -9.28 3.29
C PHE A 43 5.60 -10.74 2.88
N SER A 44 5.97 -10.98 1.61
CA SER A 44 6.30 -12.31 1.11
C SER A 44 7.52 -12.91 1.80
N VAL A 45 8.57 -12.12 2.03
CA VAL A 45 9.76 -12.57 2.77
C VAL A 45 9.39 -12.92 4.22
N LEU A 46 8.57 -12.09 4.88
CA LEU A 46 8.13 -12.33 6.25
C LEU A 46 7.23 -13.56 6.35
N GLN A 47 6.31 -13.74 5.40
CA GLN A 47 5.44 -14.91 5.31
C GLN A 47 6.27 -16.19 5.07
N TYR A 48 7.28 -16.12 4.19
CA TYR A 48 8.20 -17.23 3.94
C TYR A 48 9.04 -17.58 5.18
N ALA A 49 9.57 -16.59 5.89
CA ALA A 49 10.32 -16.77 7.13
C ALA A 49 9.48 -17.42 8.23
N VAL A 50 8.20 -17.06 8.35
CA VAL A 50 7.27 -17.70 9.30
C VAL A 50 6.99 -19.15 8.93
N ILE A 51 6.82 -19.46 7.64
CA ILE A 51 6.57 -20.83 7.16
C ILE A 51 7.80 -21.72 7.40
N PHE A 52 9.01 -21.24 7.12
CA PHE A 52 10.24 -22.01 7.31
C PHE A 52 10.72 -22.07 8.77
N GLY A 53 10.45 -21.03 9.56
CA GLY A 53 10.92 -20.91 10.94
C GLY A 53 10.02 -21.60 11.97
N THR A 54 8.84 -22.06 11.57
CA THR A 54 7.93 -22.78 12.48
C THR A 54 7.88 -24.28 12.11
N PRO A 55 7.93 -25.20 13.09
CA PRO A 55 7.68 -26.63 12.85
C PRO A 55 6.19 -26.92 12.55
N LEU A 56 5.40 -25.89 12.20
CA LEU A 56 3.96 -25.91 11.95
C LEU A 56 3.60 -26.39 10.53
N PHE A 57 4.51 -27.05 9.79
CA PHE A 57 4.18 -27.65 8.49
C PHE A 57 2.94 -28.56 8.56
N ASP A 58 2.67 -29.17 9.73
CA ASP A 58 1.48 -30.01 9.96
C ASP A 58 0.20 -29.24 10.31
N TYR A 59 0.30 -27.97 10.73
CA TYR A 59 -0.85 -27.14 11.17
C TYR A 59 -1.14 -25.93 10.24
N LEU A 60 -0.24 -25.63 9.30
CA LEU A 60 -0.43 -24.64 8.24
C LEU A 60 -1.41 -25.17 7.19
N THR A 61 -2.69 -25.02 7.45
CA THR A 61 -3.71 -25.26 6.43
C THR A 61 -3.50 -24.29 5.26
N ALA A 62 -3.54 -24.81 4.02
CA ALA A 62 -3.42 -24.00 2.80
C ALA A 62 -4.40 -22.81 2.78
N THR A 63 -5.55 -22.96 3.42
CA THR A 63 -6.56 -21.91 3.66
C THR A 63 -6.04 -20.78 4.55
N GLY A 64 -5.32 -21.06 5.64
CA GLY A 64 -4.74 -20.05 6.53
C GLY A 64 -3.67 -19.19 5.83
N VAL A 65 -2.79 -19.84 5.05
CA VAL A 65 -1.78 -19.15 4.22
C VAL A 65 -2.45 -18.25 3.17
N ARG A 66 -3.54 -18.75 2.55
CA ARG A 66 -4.31 -18.01 1.54
C ARG A 66 -5.01 -16.78 2.12
N ILE A 67 -5.65 -16.89 3.28
CA ILE A 67 -6.31 -15.75 3.96
C ILE A 67 -5.26 -14.72 4.38
N SER A 68 -4.16 -15.15 5.00
CA SER A 68 -3.06 -14.26 5.38
C SER A 68 -2.49 -13.49 4.19
N SER A 69 -2.28 -14.18 3.06
CA SER A 69 -1.80 -13.56 1.82
C SER A 69 -2.80 -12.54 1.26
N ILE A 70 -4.08 -12.89 1.19
CA ILE A 70 -5.13 -11.98 0.71
C ILE A 70 -5.17 -10.72 1.58
N CYS A 71 -5.16 -10.87 2.91
CA CYS A 71 -5.15 -9.74 3.84
C CYS A 71 -3.91 -8.87 3.69
N GLY A 72 -2.71 -9.47 3.54
CA GLY A 72 -1.46 -8.74 3.33
C GLY A 72 -1.45 -7.94 2.03
N ILE A 73 -1.93 -8.57 0.94
CA ILE A 73 -2.11 -7.89 -0.36
C ILE A 73 -3.09 -6.74 -0.20
N LEU A 74 -4.27 -6.96 0.38
CA LEU A 74 -5.29 -5.91 0.58
C LEU A 74 -4.76 -4.73 1.40
N ALA A 75 -4.07 -5.00 2.51
CA ALA A 75 -3.48 -3.97 3.35
C ALA A 75 -2.41 -3.18 2.59
N SER A 76 -1.51 -3.85 1.88
CA SER A 76 -0.49 -3.18 1.06
C SER A 76 -1.11 -2.31 -0.03
N LEU A 77 -2.24 -2.74 -0.62
CA LEU A 77 -2.97 -2.02 -1.65
C LEU A 77 -3.61 -0.75 -1.09
N ILE A 78 -4.28 -0.85 0.07
CA ILE A 78 -4.91 0.29 0.74
C ILE A 78 -3.85 1.32 1.17
N VAL A 79 -2.74 0.87 1.77
CA VAL A 79 -1.67 1.76 2.21
C VAL A 79 -1.03 2.46 1.00
N SER A 80 -0.77 1.73 -0.08
CA SER A 80 -0.08 2.30 -1.24
C SER A 80 -0.98 3.23 -2.06
N PHE A 81 -2.21 2.81 -2.36
CA PHE A 81 -3.09 3.52 -3.29
C PHE A 81 -4.20 4.34 -2.63
N GLY A 82 -4.50 4.12 -1.34
CA GLY A 82 -5.49 4.90 -0.58
C GLY A 82 -5.32 6.42 -0.71
N PRO A 83 -4.11 6.98 -0.55
CA PRO A 83 -3.89 8.41 -0.74
C PRO A 83 -4.15 8.87 -2.18
N SER A 84 -3.79 8.03 -3.17
CA SER A 84 -3.99 8.33 -4.60
C SER A 84 -5.48 8.38 -4.94
N MET A 85 -6.28 7.44 -4.41
CA MET A 85 -7.74 7.43 -4.55
C MET A 85 -8.39 8.61 -3.85
N LEU A 86 -7.94 8.97 -2.63
CA LEU A 86 -8.45 10.15 -1.92
C LEU A 86 -8.20 11.43 -2.71
N TYR A 87 -7.05 11.56 -3.38
CA TYR A 87 -6.79 12.68 -4.28
C TYR A 87 -7.74 12.71 -5.47
N SER A 88 -8.00 11.56 -6.11
CA SER A 88 -8.93 11.46 -7.24
C SER A 88 -10.37 11.77 -6.86
N ILE A 89 -10.86 11.23 -5.75
CA ILE A 89 -12.23 11.50 -5.24
C ILE A 89 -12.39 12.99 -4.94
N ARG A 90 -11.42 13.61 -4.26
CA ARG A 90 -11.47 15.05 -3.95
C ARG A 90 -11.38 15.95 -5.19
N TYR A 91 -10.79 15.47 -6.28
CA TYR A 91 -10.79 16.18 -7.57
C TYR A 91 -12.14 16.05 -8.28
N CYS A 92 -12.80 14.89 -8.19
CA CYS A 92 -14.07 14.62 -8.87
C CYS A 92 -15.30 15.21 -8.15
N VAL A 93 -15.24 15.37 -6.82
CA VAL A 93 -16.31 15.97 -6.00
C VAL A 93 -16.32 17.51 -6.07
N ARG A 94 -15.35 18.11 -6.77
CA ARG A 94 -15.21 19.56 -6.92
C ARG A 94 -15.76 20.02 -8.26
#